data_AF-A0A2E0FI80-F1
#
_entry.id   AF-A0A2E0FI80-F1
#
_cell.length_a   1.000
_cell.length_b   1.000
_cell.length_c   1.000
_cell.angle_alpha   90.00
_cell.angle_beta   90.00
_cell.angle_gamma   90.00
#
_symmetry.space_group_name_H-M   'P 1'
#
loop_
_entity.id
_entity.type
_entity.pdbx_description
1 polymer ?
#
loop_
_entity_poly.entity_id
_entity_poly.type
_entity_poly.pdbx_seq_one_letter_code
_entity_poly.pdbx_strand_id
1 'polypeptide(L)'
;MENRRPITDWLPITKKEVDKRGWQDLDVIIVSGDAYVDHPSFGTAVIGRIIESEGFRVGIIPQPNWRDDLRDFKKFGAPKYFFGVTGGCMDPMVNHYTANKRKRSTDSYTPDGVAGFRPDYATTVYTEILKELYPEVPVLIGGIEASLRRVTHYDYWSDKLMPSILESSKADLLVYGMGEQSLREILKLLKKGVPFHQLTMVKQTAYLRPKTTGLLKNKNWTDL
;
A
#
# COMPACT_ATOMS: atom_id res chain seq x y z
N MET A 1 -10.60 16.35 -32.60
CA MET A 1 -10.69 16.42 -31.13
C MET A 1 -10.51 15.00 -30.63
N GLU A 2 -9.45 14.72 -29.89
CA GLU A 2 -9.19 13.37 -29.37
C GLU A 2 -10.39 12.88 -28.55
N ASN A 3 -10.84 11.64 -28.80
CA ASN A 3 -11.82 10.93 -28.00
C ASN A 3 -11.27 10.69 -26.59
N ARG A 4 -11.34 11.71 -25.73
CA ARG A 4 -10.95 11.60 -24.33
C ARG A 4 -12.00 10.78 -23.60
N ARG A 5 -11.56 9.73 -22.91
CA ARG A 5 -12.41 8.90 -22.05
C ARG A 5 -13.04 9.76 -20.93
N PRO A 6 -14.26 9.43 -20.46
CA PRO A 6 -14.83 10.09 -19.31
C PRO A 6 -13.94 9.89 -18.07
N ILE A 7 -13.87 10.90 -17.20
CA ILE A 7 -13.00 10.87 -16.01
C ILE A 7 -13.32 9.69 -15.07
N THR A 8 -14.58 9.25 -15.06
CA THR A 8 -15.05 8.12 -14.27
C THR A 8 -14.48 6.78 -14.73
N ASP A 9 -13.86 6.70 -15.91
CA ASP A 9 -13.16 5.50 -16.34
C ASP A 9 -11.90 5.25 -15.51
N TRP A 10 -11.29 6.29 -14.93
CA TRP A 10 -10.06 6.20 -14.11
C TRP A 10 -10.38 6.09 -12.63
N LEU A 11 -9.52 5.42 -11.85
CA LEU A 11 -9.69 5.37 -10.39
C LEU A 11 -9.54 6.77 -9.79
N PRO A 12 -10.40 7.16 -8.84
CA PRO A 12 -10.42 8.52 -8.32
C PRO A 12 -9.17 8.81 -7.48
N ILE A 13 -8.55 9.96 -7.73
CA ILE A 13 -7.43 10.51 -6.93
C ILE A 13 -7.81 11.79 -6.18
N THR A 14 -9.02 12.32 -6.41
CA THR A 14 -9.58 13.49 -5.74
C THR A 14 -11.00 13.26 -5.23
N LYS A 15 -11.42 14.02 -4.21
CA LYS A 15 -12.80 13.95 -3.69
C LYS A 15 -13.84 14.25 -4.77
N LYS A 16 -13.56 15.21 -5.67
CA LYS A 16 -14.45 15.54 -6.80
C LYS A 16 -14.69 14.36 -7.75
N GLU A 17 -13.70 13.50 -7.96
CA GLU A 17 -13.87 12.29 -8.79
C GLU A 17 -14.66 11.20 -8.07
N VAL A 18 -14.50 11.07 -6.75
CA VAL A 18 -15.32 10.22 -5.89
C VAL A 18 -16.80 10.67 -5.97
N ASP A 19 -17.05 11.98 -5.84
CA ASP A 19 -18.40 12.56 -5.93
C ASP A 19 -19.03 12.34 -7.32
N LYS A 20 -18.25 12.46 -8.41
CA LYS A 20 -18.69 12.16 -9.78
C LYS A 20 -19.10 10.71 -9.99
N ARG A 21 -18.59 9.78 -9.19
CA ARG A 21 -19.00 8.37 -9.18
C ARG A 21 -20.22 8.12 -8.29
N GLY A 22 -20.76 9.15 -7.63
CA GLY A 22 -21.88 9.04 -6.69
C GLY A 22 -21.50 8.37 -5.36
N TRP A 23 -20.21 8.30 -5.05
CA TRP A 23 -19.72 7.66 -3.83
C TRP A 23 -19.61 8.68 -2.70
N GLN A 24 -20.19 8.38 -1.54
CA GLN A 24 -20.02 9.21 -0.34
C GLN A 24 -18.69 8.91 0.36
N ASP A 25 -18.34 7.62 0.42
CA ASP A 25 -17.15 7.10 1.09
C ASP A 25 -16.43 6.06 0.23
N LEU A 26 -15.18 5.76 0.61
CA LEU A 26 -14.37 4.72 -0.01
C LEU A 26 -14.28 3.50 0.91
N ASP A 27 -14.28 2.32 0.30
CA ASP A 27 -14.11 1.06 1.01
C ASP A 27 -12.64 0.77 1.27
N VAL A 28 -11.78 1.12 0.31
CA VAL A 28 -10.32 0.99 0.38
C VAL A 28 -9.67 2.26 -0.17
N ILE A 29 -8.60 2.73 0.47
CA ILE A 29 -7.77 3.81 -0.04
C ILE A 29 -6.35 3.28 -0.21
N ILE A 30 -5.79 3.43 -1.41
CA ILE A 30 -4.40 3.03 -1.69
C ILE A 30 -3.50 4.27 -1.63
N VAL A 31 -2.43 4.22 -0.84
CA VAL A 31 -1.36 5.22 -0.82
C VAL A 31 -0.14 4.67 -1.54
N SER A 32 0.37 5.40 -2.52
CA SER A 32 1.47 4.96 -3.37
C SER A 32 2.64 5.94 -3.38
N GLY A 33 3.85 5.41 -3.41
CA GLY A 33 5.07 6.19 -3.67
C GLY A 33 5.22 6.67 -5.11
N ASP A 34 4.43 6.15 -6.05
CA ASP A 34 4.45 6.56 -7.46
C ASP A 34 3.30 7.51 -7.82
N ALA A 35 3.47 8.22 -8.93
CA ALA A 35 2.36 8.82 -9.64
C ALA A 35 1.31 7.76 -10.01
N TYR A 36 0.04 8.18 -10.10
CA TYR A 36 -1.00 7.31 -10.64
C TYR A 36 -0.94 7.30 -12.17
N VAL A 37 -0.54 6.15 -12.72
CA VAL A 37 -0.65 5.83 -14.14
C VAL A 37 -1.46 4.56 -14.26
N ASP A 38 -2.62 4.64 -14.89
CA ASP A 38 -3.53 3.51 -15.03
C ASP A 38 -3.09 2.56 -16.15
N HIS A 39 -2.00 1.85 -15.91
CA HIS A 39 -1.35 0.95 -16.86
C HIS A 39 -0.91 -0.34 -16.14
N PRO A 40 -0.98 -1.53 -16.79
CA PRO A 40 -0.64 -2.81 -16.15
C PRO A 40 0.81 -2.94 -15.68
N SER A 41 1.72 -2.05 -16.11
CA SER A 41 3.09 -1.97 -15.57
C SER A 41 3.16 -1.32 -14.18
N PHE A 42 2.07 -0.68 -13.72
CA PHE A 42 2.00 -0.04 -12.41
C PHE A 42 1.21 -0.93 -11.45
N GLY A 43 1.90 -1.51 -10.47
CA GLY A 43 1.27 -2.42 -9.51
C GLY A 43 0.09 -1.78 -8.77
N THR A 44 0.18 -0.48 -8.46
CA THR A 44 -0.91 0.29 -7.83
C THR A 44 -2.18 0.31 -8.70
N ALA A 45 -2.05 0.48 -10.01
CA ALA A 45 -3.19 0.47 -10.93
C ALA A 45 -3.80 -0.92 -11.02
N VAL A 46 -2.97 -1.96 -11.16
CA VAL A 46 -3.42 -3.35 -11.20
C VAL A 46 -4.23 -3.68 -9.94
N ILE A 47 -3.67 -3.47 -8.74
CA ILE A 47 -4.39 -3.78 -7.49
C ILE A 47 -5.65 -2.93 -7.30
N GLY A 48 -5.63 -1.67 -7.71
CA GLY A 48 -6.80 -0.81 -7.69
C GLY A 48 -7.92 -1.37 -8.56
N ARG A 49 -7.61 -1.83 -9.77
CA ARG A 49 -8.58 -2.46 -10.68
C ARG A 49 -9.08 -3.81 -10.17
N ILE A 50 -8.25 -4.58 -9.47
CA ILE A 50 -8.72 -5.80 -8.78
C ILE A 50 -9.78 -5.43 -7.74
N ILE A 51 -9.46 -4.48 -6.86
CA ILE A 51 -10.36 -4.05 -5.77
C ILE A 51 -11.69 -3.55 -6.36
N GLU A 52 -11.62 -2.73 -7.41
CA GLU A 52 -12.81 -2.25 -8.14
C GLU A 52 -13.59 -3.42 -8.79
N SER A 53 -12.91 -4.39 -9.43
CA SER A 53 -13.55 -5.57 -10.04
C SER A 53 -14.21 -6.48 -9.02
N GLU A 54 -13.67 -6.51 -7.79
CA GLU A 54 -14.29 -7.15 -6.64
C GLU A 54 -15.41 -6.28 -6.05
N GLY A 55 -15.86 -5.21 -6.71
CA GLY A 55 -17.02 -4.41 -6.31
C GLY A 55 -16.81 -3.52 -5.08
N PHE A 56 -15.57 -3.18 -4.75
CA PHE A 56 -15.24 -2.21 -3.70
C PHE A 56 -15.05 -0.81 -4.30
N ARG A 57 -15.45 0.22 -3.56
CA ARG A 57 -15.14 1.61 -3.87
C ARG A 57 -13.70 1.91 -3.47
N VAL A 58 -12.84 2.19 -4.43
CA VAL A 58 -11.41 2.41 -4.19
C VAL A 58 -10.97 3.77 -4.69
N GLY A 59 -10.09 4.43 -3.95
CA GLY A 59 -9.41 5.65 -4.37
C GLY A 59 -7.89 5.54 -4.15
N ILE A 60 -7.13 6.36 -4.87
CA ILE A 60 -5.67 6.35 -4.82
C ILE A 60 -5.15 7.72 -4.35
N ILE A 61 -4.19 7.70 -3.45
CA ILE A 61 -3.39 8.85 -3.02
C ILE A 61 -1.97 8.64 -3.58
N PRO A 62 -1.69 9.13 -4.80
CA PRO A 62 -0.36 9.03 -5.37
C PRO A 62 0.55 10.11 -4.79
N GLN A 63 1.75 9.74 -4.35
CA GLN A 63 2.79 10.66 -3.88
C GLN A 63 2.29 11.74 -2.91
N PRO A 64 1.62 11.36 -1.79
CA PRO A 64 1.18 12.35 -0.83
C PRO A 64 2.36 13.09 -0.22
N ASN A 65 2.20 14.40 0.00
CA ASN A 65 3.19 15.18 0.73
C ASN A 65 3.19 14.80 2.21
N TRP A 66 4.32 14.30 2.71
CA TRP A 66 4.50 13.86 4.09
C TRP A 66 5.19 14.93 4.96
N ARG A 67 5.54 16.08 4.38
CA ARG A 67 6.29 17.16 5.04
C ARG A 67 5.44 18.36 5.43
N ASP A 68 4.16 18.39 5.04
CA ASP A 68 3.24 19.51 5.30
C ASP A 68 2.18 19.18 6.36
N ASP A 69 0.99 19.76 6.23
CA ASP A 69 -0.16 19.57 7.13
C ASP A 69 -0.86 18.20 6.98
N LEU A 70 -0.30 17.32 6.13
CA LEU A 70 -0.79 15.98 5.84
C LEU A 70 -2.19 15.98 5.21
N ARG A 71 -2.60 17.06 4.55
CA ARG A 71 -3.90 17.16 3.87
C ARG A 71 -4.12 16.08 2.82
N ASP A 72 -3.05 15.62 2.16
CA ASP A 72 -3.14 14.57 1.15
C ASP A 72 -3.61 13.24 1.76
N PHE A 73 -3.19 12.93 3.00
CA PHE A 73 -3.64 11.77 3.76
C PHE A 73 -5.05 11.94 4.33
N LYS A 74 -5.54 13.18 4.45
CA LYS A 74 -6.86 13.52 5.01
C LYS A 74 -7.96 13.65 3.95
N LYS A 75 -7.61 13.88 2.69
CA LYS A 75 -8.56 14.29 1.62
C LYS A 75 -9.73 13.33 1.37
N PHE A 76 -9.57 12.05 1.69
CA PHE A 76 -10.61 11.03 1.55
C PHE A 76 -11.25 10.60 2.87
N GLY A 77 -10.70 11.02 4.02
CA GLY A 77 -11.11 10.51 5.33
C GLY A 77 -10.72 9.04 5.55
N ALA A 78 -11.40 8.41 6.50
CA ALA A 78 -11.19 6.99 6.82
C ALA A 78 -11.91 6.08 5.82
N PRO A 79 -11.24 5.07 5.25
CA PRO A 79 -11.89 4.05 4.44
C PRO A 79 -12.67 3.08 5.34
N LYS A 80 -13.68 2.42 4.76
CA LYS A 80 -14.51 1.44 5.49
C LYS A 80 -13.71 0.23 5.99
N TYR A 81 -12.77 -0.29 5.19
CA TYR A 81 -12.08 -1.54 5.51
C TYR A 81 -10.61 -1.36 5.86
N PHE A 82 -9.81 -0.75 4.99
CA PHE A 82 -8.37 -0.58 5.23
C PHE A 82 -7.72 0.44 4.30
N PHE A 83 -6.54 0.91 4.70
CA PHE A 83 -5.59 1.57 3.81
C PHE A 83 -4.63 0.53 3.20
N GLY A 84 -4.46 0.54 1.88
CA GLY A 84 -3.40 -0.19 1.19
C GLY A 84 -2.19 0.71 0.99
N VAL A 85 -0.97 0.30 1.35
CA VAL A 85 0.23 1.14 1.21
C VAL A 85 1.32 0.42 0.42
N THR A 86 1.95 1.14 -0.50
CA THR A 86 3.09 0.63 -1.27
C THR A 86 4.12 1.72 -1.59
N GLY A 87 5.40 1.35 -1.59
CA GLY A 87 6.50 2.23 -2.00
C GLY A 87 6.55 2.54 -3.50
N GLY A 88 5.76 1.82 -4.31
CA GLY A 88 5.68 1.96 -5.76
C GLY A 88 6.25 0.76 -6.53
N CYS A 89 6.53 0.97 -7.81
CA CYS A 89 7.05 0.00 -8.77
C CYS A 89 8.54 -0.27 -8.60
N MET A 90 9.23 0.55 -7.80
CA MET A 90 10.61 0.37 -7.43
C MET A 90 10.79 0.70 -5.94
N ASP A 91 11.80 0.11 -5.32
CA ASP A 91 12.17 0.46 -3.95
C ASP A 91 12.53 1.95 -3.85
N PRO A 92 11.96 2.72 -2.88
CA PRO A 92 12.19 4.16 -2.76
C PRO A 92 13.67 4.54 -2.64
N MET A 93 14.48 3.69 -1.98
CA MET A 93 15.90 3.97 -1.80
C MET A 93 16.67 3.81 -3.11
N VAL A 94 16.30 2.84 -3.93
CA VAL A 94 16.89 2.66 -5.27
C VAL A 94 16.51 3.80 -6.22
N ASN A 95 15.28 4.33 -6.07
CA ASN A 95 14.83 5.51 -6.80
C ASN A 95 15.56 6.79 -6.37
N HIS A 96 15.88 6.94 -5.08
CA HIS A 96 16.56 8.13 -4.58
C HIS A 96 18.08 8.08 -4.67
N TYR A 97 18.68 6.90 -4.68
CA TYR A 97 20.12 6.74 -4.58
C TYR A 97 20.68 5.79 -5.65
N THR A 98 21.93 6.04 -6.02
CA THR A 98 22.77 5.10 -6.76
C THR A 98 23.30 4.02 -5.82
N ALA A 99 23.84 2.92 -6.37
CA ALA A 99 24.48 1.87 -5.58
C ALA A 99 25.63 2.41 -4.70
N ASN A 100 26.28 3.51 -5.10
CA ASN A 100 27.32 4.19 -4.32
C ASN A 100 26.76 5.26 -3.35
N LYS A 101 25.48 5.16 -2.96
CA LYS A 101 24.77 6.07 -2.04
C LYS A 101 24.75 7.55 -2.48
N ARG A 102 24.98 7.85 -3.76
CA ARG A 102 24.80 9.21 -4.30
C ARG A 102 23.33 9.46 -4.63
N LYS A 103 22.81 10.62 -4.21
CA LYS A 103 21.42 11.03 -4.49
C LYS A 103 21.21 11.26 -6.00
N ARG A 104 20.09 10.77 -6.52
CA ARG A 104 19.63 11.00 -7.89
C ARG A 104 18.89 12.33 -7.97
N SER A 105 19.00 13.00 -9.12
CA SER A 105 18.29 14.24 -9.43
C SER A 105 16.94 14.02 -10.10
N THR A 106 16.62 12.77 -10.46
CA THR A 106 15.39 12.38 -11.18
C THR A 106 14.69 11.20 -10.52
N ASP A 107 13.37 11.08 -10.74
CA ASP A 107 12.54 9.93 -10.35
C ASP A 107 11.64 9.53 -11.53
N SER A 108 11.87 8.33 -12.08
CA SER A 108 11.16 7.84 -13.28
C SER A 108 9.65 7.60 -13.09
N TYR A 109 9.16 7.59 -11.85
CA TYR A 109 7.75 7.35 -11.54
C TYR A 109 7.07 8.58 -10.93
N THR A 110 7.68 9.75 -11.07
CA THR A 110 7.12 11.06 -10.69
C THR A 110 6.77 11.85 -11.95
N PRO A 111 5.71 12.68 -11.94
CA PRO A 111 5.44 13.59 -13.05
C PRO A 111 6.67 14.46 -13.36
N ASP A 112 6.92 14.66 -14.65
CA ASP A 112 8.07 15.41 -15.17
C ASP A 112 9.46 14.89 -14.72
N GLY A 113 9.53 13.69 -14.15
CA GLY A 113 10.78 13.06 -13.72
C GLY A 113 11.43 13.72 -12.50
N VAL A 114 10.69 14.56 -11.76
CA VAL A 114 11.23 15.37 -10.66
C VAL A 114 11.50 14.52 -9.42
N ALA A 115 12.67 14.67 -8.81
CA ALA A 115 12.99 13.96 -7.57
C ALA A 115 12.30 14.59 -6.33
N GLY A 116 12.09 13.77 -5.30
CA GLY A 116 11.71 14.25 -3.96
C GLY A 116 10.22 14.30 -3.65
N PHE A 117 9.39 13.64 -4.47
CA PHE A 117 7.93 13.51 -4.30
C PHE A 117 7.51 12.31 -3.43
N ARG A 118 8.46 11.48 -3.02
CA ARG A 118 8.25 10.39 -2.03
C ARG A 118 9.33 10.45 -0.95
N PRO A 119 9.10 9.91 0.26
CA PRO A 119 10.13 9.74 1.27
C PRO A 119 11.06 8.56 0.97
N ASP A 120 12.23 8.58 1.62
CA ASP A 120 12.98 7.35 1.87
C ASP A 120 12.12 6.41 2.73
N TYR A 121 12.18 5.10 2.47
CA TYR A 121 11.36 4.11 3.18
C TYR A 121 9.84 4.40 3.11
N ALA A 122 9.36 4.79 1.92
CA ALA A 122 8.01 5.35 1.72
C ALA A 122 6.88 4.52 2.35
N THR A 123 6.91 3.18 2.23
CA THR A 123 5.90 2.32 2.85
C THR A 123 5.83 2.53 4.37
N THR A 124 6.97 2.62 5.04
CA THR A 124 7.04 2.84 6.49
C THR A 124 6.50 4.22 6.85
N VAL A 125 7.02 5.27 6.23
CA VAL A 125 6.65 6.67 6.53
C VAL A 125 5.14 6.89 6.31
N TYR A 126 4.59 6.42 5.19
CA TYR A 126 3.17 6.57 4.91
C TYR A 126 2.30 5.76 5.88
N THR A 127 2.73 4.55 6.26
CA THR A 127 2.00 3.74 7.24
C THR A 127 1.98 4.42 8.60
N GLU A 128 3.12 4.94 9.09
CA GLU A 128 3.19 5.63 10.38
C GLU A 128 2.25 6.84 10.44
N ILE A 129 2.25 7.65 9.38
CA ILE A 129 1.32 8.80 9.25
C ILE A 129 -0.14 8.34 9.30
N LEU A 130 -0.48 7.27 8.58
CA LEU A 130 -1.84 6.74 8.58
C LEU A 130 -2.24 6.17 9.95
N LYS A 131 -1.32 5.51 10.67
CA LYS A 131 -1.58 5.01 12.03
C LYS A 131 -1.68 6.13 13.07
N GLU A 132 -1.08 7.29 12.82
CA GLU A 132 -1.28 8.50 13.64
C GLU A 132 -2.64 9.16 13.37
N LEU A 133 -3.00 9.34 12.10
CA LEU A 133 -4.25 10.00 11.71
C LEU A 133 -5.50 9.13 11.92
N TYR A 134 -5.36 7.82 11.72
CA TYR A 134 -6.44 6.84 11.72
C TYR A 134 -6.04 5.57 12.49
N PRO A 135 -5.78 5.65 13.80
CA PRO A 135 -5.24 4.53 14.59
C PRO A 135 -6.08 3.25 14.52
N GLU A 136 -7.41 3.42 14.41
CA GLU A 136 -8.38 2.31 14.36
C GLU A 136 -8.55 1.70 12.96
N VAL A 137 -8.02 2.34 11.91
CA VAL A 137 -8.14 1.81 10.55
C VAL A 137 -6.97 0.87 10.26
N PRO A 138 -7.22 -0.37 9.83
CA PRO A 138 -6.16 -1.29 9.47
C PRO A 138 -5.33 -0.78 8.29
N VAL A 139 -4.03 -1.06 8.31
CA VAL A 139 -3.12 -0.81 7.19
C VAL A 139 -2.56 -2.12 6.64
N LEU A 140 -2.83 -2.35 5.35
CA LEU A 140 -2.29 -3.45 4.56
C LEU A 140 -1.11 -2.94 3.73
N ILE A 141 0.09 -3.48 3.94
CA ILE A 141 1.28 -3.11 3.16
C ILE A 141 1.60 -4.16 2.09
N GLY A 142 2.16 -3.72 0.96
CA GLY A 142 2.54 -4.60 -0.13
C GLY A 142 3.50 -3.96 -1.14
N GLY A 143 3.79 -4.72 -2.19
CA GLY A 143 4.75 -4.33 -3.24
C GLY A 143 6.20 -4.72 -2.92
N ILE A 144 7.13 -4.24 -3.74
CA ILE A 144 8.54 -4.66 -3.71
C ILE A 144 9.17 -4.37 -2.35
N GLU A 145 9.04 -3.14 -1.87
CA GLU A 145 9.62 -2.67 -0.60
C GLU A 145 9.16 -3.55 0.58
N ALA A 146 7.85 -3.75 0.74
CA ALA A 146 7.31 -4.57 1.81
C ALA A 146 7.73 -6.05 1.67
N SER A 147 7.66 -6.61 0.46
CA SER A 147 7.98 -8.02 0.20
C SER A 147 9.42 -8.38 0.57
N LEU A 148 10.37 -7.52 0.20
CA LEU A 148 11.80 -7.74 0.44
C LEU A 148 12.18 -7.54 1.90
N ARG A 149 11.44 -6.68 2.62
CA ARG A 149 11.70 -6.33 4.03
C ARG A 149 10.77 -7.04 5.02
N ARG A 150 10.05 -8.09 4.57
CA ARG A 150 9.03 -8.80 5.38
C ARG A 150 9.62 -9.55 6.58
N VAL A 151 10.88 -9.92 6.53
CA VAL A 151 11.64 -10.51 7.64
C VAL A 151 12.78 -9.57 8.04
N THR A 152 13.43 -9.88 9.15
CA THR A 152 14.69 -9.24 9.53
C THR A 152 15.66 -9.25 8.34
N HIS A 153 16.21 -8.08 8.01
CA HIS A 153 17.04 -7.89 6.83
C HIS A 153 18.17 -6.91 7.12
N TYR A 154 19.28 -7.07 6.42
CA TYR A 154 20.34 -6.07 6.45
C TYR A 154 19.98 -4.92 5.51
N ASP A 155 19.91 -3.71 6.05
CA ASP A 155 19.64 -2.51 5.29
C ASP A 155 20.96 -1.86 4.86
N TYR A 156 21.27 -1.99 3.57
CA TYR A 156 22.50 -1.47 2.98
C TYR A 156 22.67 0.04 3.18
N TRP A 157 21.56 0.79 3.18
CA TRP A 157 21.59 2.24 3.22
C TRP A 157 22.01 2.75 4.59
N SER A 158 21.40 2.23 5.66
CA SER A 158 21.72 2.57 7.06
C SER A 158 22.79 1.67 7.71
N ASP A 159 23.32 0.69 6.97
CA ASP A 159 24.41 -0.21 7.40
C ASP A 159 24.12 -0.93 8.73
N LYS A 160 22.91 -1.50 8.85
CA LYS A 160 22.49 -2.21 10.06
C LYS A 160 21.46 -3.28 9.78
N LEU A 161 21.30 -4.19 10.74
CA LEU A 161 20.21 -5.15 10.72
C LEU A 161 18.91 -4.44 11.15
N MET A 162 17.90 -4.51 10.31
CA MET A 162 16.56 -3.98 10.55
C MET A 162 15.59 -5.11 10.90
N PRO A 163 14.60 -4.85 11.77
CA PRO A 163 13.51 -5.79 12.00
C PRO A 163 12.63 -5.93 10.74
N SER A 164 11.60 -6.77 10.82
CA SER A 164 10.56 -6.81 9.78
C SER A 164 9.96 -5.42 9.57
N ILE A 165 9.63 -5.08 8.32
CA ILE A 165 8.91 -3.83 8.01
C ILE A 165 7.56 -3.74 8.74
N LEU A 166 6.93 -4.87 9.10
CA LEU A 166 5.72 -4.87 9.91
C LEU A 166 5.96 -4.26 11.30
N GLU A 167 7.14 -4.49 11.87
CA GLU A 167 7.52 -3.96 13.19
C GLU A 167 7.83 -2.47 13.12
N SER A 168 8.62 -2.05 12.14
CA SER A 168 8.97 -0.64 11.98
C SER A 168 7.79 0.23 11.54
N SER A 169 6.96 -0.26 10.61
CA SER A 169 5.81 0.50 10.08
C SER A 169 4.56 0.44 10.96
N LYS A 170 4.44 -0.56 11.83
CA LYS A 170 3.21 -0.86 12.60
C LYS A 170 2.00 -1.21 11.73
N ALA A 171 2.23 -1.67 10.50
CA ALA A 171 1.19 -2.19 9.63
C ALA A 171 0.56 -3.47 10.21
N ASP A 172 -0.72 -3.68 9.91
CA ASP A 172 -1.52 -4.75 10.49
C ASP A 172 -1.40 -6.07 9.69
N LEU A 173 -1.19 -5.97 8.37
CA LEU A 173 -1.02 -7.12 7.47
C LEU A 173 -0.09 -6.77 6.31
N LEU A 174 0.74 -7.73 5.90
CA LEU A 174 1.63 -7.63 4.74
C LEU A 174 1.27 -8.69 3.72
N VAL A 175 1.15 -8.30 2.44
CA VAL A 175 1.05 -9.23 1.31
C VAL A 175 2.37 -9.18 0.53
N TYR A 176 3.01 -10.35 0.33
CA TYR A 176 4.30 -10.44 -0.36
C TYR A 176 4.23 -11.23 -1.67
N GLY A 177 5.14 -10.92 -2.60
CA GLY A 177 5.22 -11.61 -3.89
C GLY A 177 4.04 -11.27 -4.81
N MET A 178 3.50 -12.27 -5.52
CA MET A 178 2.34 -12.10 -6.39
C MET A 178 1.05 -12.00 -5.56
N GLY A 179 0.76 -10.79 -5.08
CA GLY A 179 -0.29 -10.54 -4.09
C GLY A 179 -1.74 -10.56 -4.60
N GLU A 180 -1.99 -10.65 -5.91
CA GLU A 180 -3.33 -10.56 -6.49
C GLU A 180 -4.31 -11.58 -5.89
N GLN A 181 -3.93 -12.85 -5.83
CA GLN A 181 -4.81 -13.91 -5.31
C GLN A 181 -5.08 -13.74 -3.81
N SER A 182 -4.05 -13.39 -3.04
CA SER A 182 -4.17 -13.10 -1.61
C SER A 182 -5.08 -11.89 -1.37
N LEU A 183 -4.96 -10.83 -2.18
CA LEU A 183 -5.82 -9.66 -2.09
C LEU A 183 -7.28 -10.02 -2.39
N ARG A 184 -7.56 -10.81 -3.44
CA ARG A 184 -8.93 -11.28 -3.73
C ARG A 184 -9.50 -12.09 -2.58
N GLU A 185 -8.70 -12.96 -1.96
CA GLU A 185 -9.12 -13.72 -0.78
C GLU A 185 -9.45 -12.82 0.41
N ILE A 186 -8.60 -11.83 0.70
CA ILE A 186 -8.84 -10.80 1.73
C ILE A 186 -10.16 -10.07 1.48
N LEU A 187 -10.36 -9.53 0.28
CA LEU A 187 -11.56 -8.80 -0.11
C LEU A 187 -12.82 -9.68 0.01
N LYS A 188 -12.74 -10.94 -0.41
CA LYS A 188 -13.85 -11.90 -0.28
C LYS A 188 -14.21 -12.17 1.18
N LEU A 189 -13.23 -12.28 2.08
CA LEU A 189 -13.45 -12.47 3.51
C LEU A 189 -14.05 -11.21 4.15
N LEU A 190 -13.56 -10.02 3.80
CA LEU A 190 -14.10 -8.74 4.27
C LEU A 190 -15.55 -8.54 3.84
N LYS A 191 -15.91 -8.91 2.60
CA LYS A 191 -17.32 -8.90 2.13
C LYS A 191 -18.23 -9.81 2.95
N LYS A 192 -17.69 -10.92 3.47
CA LYS A 192 -18.43 -11.86 4.33
C LYS A 192 -18.51 -11.38 5.78
N GLY A 193 -17.96 -10.21 6.10
CA GLY A 193 -17.96 -9.65 7.45
C GLY A 193 -16.88 -10.21 8.36
N VAL A 194 -15.87 -10.92 7.82
CA VAL A 194 -14.72 -11.35 8.61
C VAL A 194 -13.92 -10.11 9.01
N PRO A 195 -13.69 -9.87 10.31
CA PRO A 195 -12.91 -8.72 10.75
C PRO A 195 -11.47 -8.75 10.21
N PHE A 196 -10.90 -7.59 9.90
CA PHE A 196 -9.57 -7.50 9.28
C PHE A 196 -8.48 -8.21 10.11
N HIS A 197 -8.52 -8.08 11.43
CA HIS A 197 -7.55 -8.74 12.34
C HIS A 197 -7.65 -10.28 12.35
N GLN A 198 -8.68 -10.87 11.73
CA GLN A 198 -8.84 -12.33 11.61
C GLN A 198 -8.38 -12.88 10.25
N LEU A 199 -7.85 -12.03 9.35
CA LEU A 199 -7.36 -12.43 8.03
C LEU A 199 -6.00 -13.16 8.06
N THR A 200 -5.65 -13.76 9.20
CA THR A 200 -4.34 -14.34 9.49
C THR A 200 -4.03 -15.66 8.77
N MET A 201 -5.01 -16.21 8.04
CA MET A 201 -4.91 -17.50 7.35
C MET A 201 -4.88 -17.37 5.82
N VAL A 202 -4.85 -16.14 5.30
CA VAL A 202 -4.70 -15.90 3.87
C VAL A 202 -3.27 -16.24 3.46
N LYS A 203 -3.13 -17.03 2.38
CA LYS A 203 -1.82 -17.45 1.89
C LYS A 203 -1.00 -16.25 1.41
N GLN A 204 0.33 -16.36 1.46
CA GLN A 204 1.28 -15.31 1.06
C GLN A 204 1.07 -13.98 1.81
N THR A 205 0.72 -14.08 3.09
CA THR A 205 0.65 -12.92 3.99
C THR A 205 1.59 -13.09 5.18
N ALA A 206 1.93 -11.97 5.81
CA ALA A 206 2.66 -11.93 7.06
C ALA A 206 2.00 -10.91 8.00
N TYR A 207 2.03 -11.20 9.30
CA TYR A 207 1.51 -10.33 10.36
C TYR A 207 2.30 -10.57 11.64
N LEU A 208 2.29 -9.61 12.56
CA LEU A 208 2.92 -9.76 13.86
C LEU A 208 1.96 -10.41 14.86
N ARG A 209 2.49 -11.31 15.68
CA ARG A 209 1.73 -12.00 16.72
C ARG A 209 2.57 -12.15 17.99
N PRO A 210 1.97 -12.00 19.19
CA PRO A 210 2.67 -12.34 20.43
C PRO A 210 3.12 -13.80 20.43
N LYS A 211 4.36 -14.05 20.86
CA LYS A 211 4.93 -15.40 20.96
C LYS A 211 4.10 -16.32 21.89
N THR A 212 3.44 -15.74 22.88
CA THR A 212 2.66 -16.46 23.90
C THR A 212 1.39 -17.12 23.34
N THR A 213 0.88 -16.69 22.20
CA THR A 213 -0.39 -17.19 21.64
C THR A 213 -0.25 -18.50 20.84
N GLY A 214 0.98 -19.03 20.70
CA GLY A 214 1.27 -20.26 19.93
C GLY A 214 1.07 -20.10 18.43
N LEU A 215 1.30 -21.16 17.66
CA LEU A 215 1.06 -21.18 16.20
C LEU A 215 -0.42 -21.51 15.90
N LEU A 216 -0.97 -20.91 14.84
CA LEU A 216 -2.31 -21.30 14.35
C LEU A 216 -2.20 -22.69 13.70
N LYS A 217 -3.13 -23.57 14.05
CA LYS A 217 -3.23 -24.88 13.40
C LYS A 217 -4.21 -24.79 12.24
N ASN A 218 -3.75 -25.09 11.04
CA ASN A 218 -4.61 -25.30 9.88
C ASN A 218 -4.61 -26.79 9.52
N LYS A 219 -5.78 -27.43 9.52
CA LYS A 219 -5.91 -28.85 9.16
C LYS A 219 -5.44 -29.15 7.72
N ASN A 220 -5.39 -28.13 6.87
CA ASN A 220 -4.99 -28.24 5.47
C ASN A 220 -3.53 -27.87 5.22
N TRP A 221 -2.76 -27.50 6.24
CA TRP A 221 -1.34 -27.14 6.10
C TRP A 221 -0.46 -28.24 6.69
N THR A 222 0.68 -28.45 6.03
CA THR A 222 1.79 -29.22 6.60
C THR A 222 2.78 -28.22 7.14
N ASP A 223 2.86 -28.11 8.46
CA ASP A 223 3.87 -27.27 9.12
C ASP A 223 5.26 -27.89 8.89
N LEU A 224 6.25 -27.06 8.58
CA LEU A 224 7.65 -27.45 8.40
C LEU A 224 8.47 -27.19 9.67
#